data_AF-A0A919Z7T9-F1
#
_entry.id   AF-A0A919Z7T9-F1
#
_cell.length_a   1.000
_cell.length_b   1.000
_cell.length_c   1.000
_cell.angle_alpha   90.00
_cell.angle_beta   90.00
_cell.angle_gamma   90.00
#
_symmetry.space_group_name_H-M   'P 1'
#
loop_
_entity.id
_entity.type
_entity.pdbx_description
1 polymer ?
#
loop_
_entity_poly.entity_id
_entity_poly.type
_entity_poly.pdbx_seq_one_letter_code
_entity_poly.pdbx_strand_id
1 'polypeptide(L)'
;MIPVKSYWLKPVCEEVSLIHTRYGTAQVTTRKMIIVAFLATLSAIFQSMGGFLPGVGYLISPLATPPIVLSTVLSVGSGLTAYFLAILLLFFIQPSELIVFPFTTGLLGLGIGSSLLYLKIRLSAMLVGSFSLWAGILLLLYVFRFPVLGPAVSSTFNLSTIAIVYVFSLFYSWLWVEISRYFIQKISKVIT
;
A
#
# COMPACT_ATOMS: atom_id res chain seq x y z
N MET A 1 39.22 1.59 2.42
CA MET A 1 38.04 1.54 1.52
C MET A 1 36.79 1.69 2.36
N ILE A 2 36.13 2.86 2.30
CA ILE A 2 34.83 3.08 2.94
C ILE A 2 33.82 2.23 2.15
N PRO A 3 33.05 1.32 2.76
CA PRO A 3 32.03 0.61 2.03
C PRO A 3 30.95 1.62 1.67
N VAL A 4 30.89 2.00 0.39
CA VAL A 4 29.76 2.71 -0.18
C VAL A 4 28.59 1.73 -0.11
N LYS A 5 27.91 1.65 1.03
CA LYS A 5 26.63 0.95 1.15
C LYS A 5 25.70 1.61 0.14
N SER A 6 25.41 0.90 -0.94
CA SER A 6 24.57 1.39 -2.02
C SER A 6 23.25 1.87 -1.41
N TYR A 7 22.73 2.99 -1.92
CA TYR A 7 21.47 3.60 -1.47
C TYR A 7 20.32 2.57 -1.30
N TRP A 8 20.36 1.52 -2.13
CA TRP A 8 19.39 0.43 -2.22
C TRP A 8 19.46 -0.59 -1.07
N LEU A 9 20.63 -0.76 -0.45
CA LEU A 9 20.89 -1.73 0.62
C LEU A 9 20.93 -1.10 2.00
N LYS A 10 20.64 0.20 2.13
CA LYS A 10 20.55 0.85 3.44
C LYS A 10 19.34 0.28 4.22
N PRO A 11 19.57 -0.31 5.41
CA PRO A 11 18.48 -0.75 6.27
C PRO A 11 17.62 0.46 6.66
N VAL A 12 16.31 0.33 6.51
CA VAL A 12 15.31 1.29 7.02
C VAL A 12 14.99 0.96 8.50
N CYS A 13 15.85 0.15 9.14
CA CYS A 13 15.50 -0.83 10.19
C CYS A 13 15.09 -0.28 11.55
N GLU A 14 15.74 0.77 12.07
CA GLU A 14 15.62 1.04 13.52
C GLU A 14 14.22 1.57 13.86
N GLU A 15 13.73 2.57 13.13
CA GLU A 15 12.47 3.25 13.39
C GLU A 15 11.26 2.31 13.29
N VAL A 16 11.23 1.45 12.27
CA VAL A 16 10.16 0.45 12.06
C VAL A 16 10.14 -0.57 13.20
N SER A 17 11.30 -1.05 13.62
CA SER A 17 11.39 -2.03 14.72
C SER A 17 10.99 -1.43 16.08
N LEU A 18 11.33 -0.16 16.33
CA LEU A 18 10.94 0.56 17.54
C LEU A 18 9.42 0.75 17.62
N ILE A 19 8.79 1.16 16.50
CA ILE A 19 7.34 1.32 16.42
C ILE A 19 6.64 -0.03 16.65
N HIS A 20 7.06 -1.10 15.97
CA HIS A 20 6.45 -2.43 16.15
C HIS A 20 6.59 -2.91 17.61
N THR A 21 7.78 -2.81 18.20
CA THR A 21 8.04 -3.33 19.55
C THR A 21 7.21 -2.56 20.60
N ARG A 22 7.12 -1.23 20.46
CA ARG A 22 6.36 -0.37 21.38
C ARG A 22 4.84 -0.59 21.32
N TYR A 23 4.30 -0.96 20.16
CA TYR A 23 2.89 -1.29 19.96
C TYR A 23 2.59 -2.81 20.02
N GLY A 24 3.57 -3.62 20.45
CA GLY A 24 3.43 -5.06 20.68
C GLY A 24 3.03 -5.42 22.12
N THR A 25 3.17 -4.52 23.08
CA THR A 25 2.82 -4.74 24.49
C THR A 25 1.34 -4.50 24.77
N ALA A 26 0.71 -5.39 25.56
CA ALA A 26 -0.73 -5.49 25.79
C ALA A 26 -1.43 -4.22 26.32
N GLN A 27 -0.68 -3.27 26.91
CA GLN A 27 -1.20 -2.03 27.50
C GLN A 27 -1.56 -0.95 26.45
N VAL A 28 -1.16 -1.11 25.18
CA VAL A 28 -1.39 -0.12 24.09
C VAL A 28 -2.53 -0.54 23.15
N THR A 29 -3.30 -1.57 23.50
CA THR A 29 -4.30 -2.19 22.62
C THR A 29 -5.38 -1.21 22.14
N THR A 30 -5.97 -0.40 23.02
CA THR A 30 -7.00 0.58 22.64
C THR A 30 -6.47 1.70 21.75
N ARG A 31 -5.30 2.25 22.09
CA ARG A 31 -4.65 3.31 21.30
C ARG A 31 -4.28 2.80 19.90
N LYS A 32 -3.78 1.56 19.82
CA LYS A 32 -3.49 0.87 18.55
C LYS A 32 -4.75 0.69 17.71
N MET A 33 -5.86 0.23 18.31
CA MET A 33 -7.15 0.10 17.62
C MET A 33 -7.64 1.44 17.08
N ILE A 34 -7.57 2.52 17.86
CA ILE A 34 -7.99 3.87 17.42
C ILE A 34 -7.15 4.33 16.22
N ILE A 35 -5.82 4.17 16.28
CA ILE A 35 -4.92 4.55 15.17
C ILE A 35 -5.24 3.72 13.92
N VAL A 36 -5.44 2.41 14.06
CA VAL A 36 -5.77 1.51 12.95
C VAL A 36 -7.11 1.88 12.33
N ALA A 37 -8.13 2.14 13.14
CA ALA A 37 -9.44 2.57 12.66
C ALA A 37 -9.34 3.91 11.92
N PHE A 38 -8.61 4.87 12.47
CA PHE A 38 -8.37 6.17 11.83
C PHE A 38 -7.67 6.01 10.48
N LEU A 39 -6.58 5.24 10.41
CA LEU A 39 -5.86 5.00 9.15
C LEU A 39 -6.73 4.26 8.12
N ALA A 40 -7.56 3.31 8.56
CA ALA A 40 -8.50 2.61 7.68
C ALA A 40 -9.55 3.55 7.10
N THR A 41 -10.13 4.44 7.93
CA THR A 41 -11.10 5.45 7.46
C THR A 41 -10.45 6.41 6.46
N LEU A 42 -9.22 6.84 6.71
CA LEU A 42 -8.48 7.72 5.80
C LEU A 42 -8.23 7.02 4.46
N SER A 43 -7.86 5.74 4.49
CA SER A 43 -7.69 4.91 3.30
C SER A 43 -8.99 4.81 2.49
N ALA A 44 -10.13 4.53 3.14
CA ALA A 44 -11.44 4.46 2.50
C ALA A 44 -11.85 5.81 1.88
N ILE A 45 -11.63 6.93 2.59
CA ILE A 45 -11.94 8.27 2.08
C ILE A 45 -11.10 8.56 0.83
N PHE A 46 -9.78 8.39 0.88
CA PHE A 46 -8.94 8.67 -0.28
C PHE A 46 -9.29 7.79 -1.46
N GLN A 47 -9.49 6.49 -1.24
CA GLN A 47 -9.86 5.58 -2.30
C GLN A 47 -11.20 5.96 -2.94
N SER A 48 -12.20 6.33 -2.13
CA SER A 48 -13.53 6.71 -2.63
C SER A 48 -13.50 7.92 -3.56
N MET A 49 -12.46 8.78 -3.47
CA MET A 49 -12.31 9.94 -4.37
C MET A 49 -12.20 9.52 -5.84
N GLY A 50 -11.67 8.33 -6.14
CA GLY A 50 -11.62 7.80 -7.50
C GLY A 50 -13.01 7.66 -8.14
N GLY A 51 -14.00 7.28 -7.34
CA GLY A 51 -15.39 7.15 -7.77
C GLY A 51 -16.17 8.48 -7.73
N PHE A 52 -15.92 9.35 -6.74
CA PHE A 52 -16.64 10.62 -6.62
C PHE A 52 -16.20 11.69 -7.63
N LEU A 53 -14.91 11.73 -7.98
CA LEU A 53 -14.34 12.74 -8.88
C LEU A 53 -13.60 12.04 -10.03
N PRO A 54 -14.31 11.53 -11.05
CA PRO A 54 -13.67 10.90 -12.19
C PRO A 54 -12.67 11.86 -12.85
N GLY A 55 -11.44 11.39 -13.04
CA GLY A 55 -10.30 12.21 -13.48
C GLY A 55 -9.39 12.59 -12.30
N VAL A 56 -9.65 13.73 -11.66
CA VAL A 56 -8.79 14.25 -10.57
C VAL A 56 -8.73 13.29 -9.37
N GLY A 57 -9.85 12.66 -9.04
CA GLY A 57 -9.94 11.67 -7.97
C GLY A 57 -9.07 10.45 -8.16
N TYR A 58 -8.73 10.06 -9.40
CA TYR A 58 -7.79 8.98 -9.66
C TYR A 58 -6.34 9.34 -9.30
N LEU A 59 -6.01 10.62 -9.20
CA LEU A 59 -4.70 11.06 -8.70
C LEU A 59 -4.65 11.03 -7.16
N ILE A 60 -5.81 11.19 -6.51
CA ILE A 60 -5.95 11.22 -5.05
C ILE A 60 -6.12 9.81 -4.48
N SER A 61 -6.85 8.93 -5.18
CA SER A 61 -7.10 7.53 -4.77
C SER A 61 -5.84 6.74 -4.36
N PRO A 62 -4.71 6.83 -5.09
CA PRO A 62 -3.44 6.25 -4.68
C PRO A 62 -2.95 6.60 -3.27
N LEU A 63 -3.37 7.76 -2.73
CA LEU A 63 -3.05 8.22 -1.38
C LEU A 63 -3.71 7.36 -0.29
N ALA A 64 -4.56 6.41 -0.66
CA ALA A 64 -5.05 5.35 0.22
C ALA A 64 -3.97 4.33 0.62
N THR A 65 -2.85 4.26 -0.13
CA THR A 65 -1.77 3.29 0.08
C THR A 65 -0.96 3.56 1.36
N PRO A 66 -0.43 4.78 1.63
CA PRO A 66 0.34 5.04 2.85
C PRO A 66 -0.40 4.74 4.16
N PRO A 67 -1.69 5.07 4.34
CA PRO A 67 -2.43 4.69 5.54
C PRO A 67 -2.39 3.18 5.83
N ILE A 68 -2.53 2.33 4.79
CA ILE A 68 -2.41 0.88 4.93
C ILE A 68 -0.98 0.48 5.27
N VAL A 69 0.03 1.05 4.58
CA VAL A 69 1.44 0.78 4.92
C VAL A 69 1.74 1.13 6.37
N LEU A 70 1.31 2.29 6.86
CA LEU A 70 1.51 2.70 8.26
C LEU A 70 0.84 1.73 9.23
N SER A 71 -0.39 1.29 8.94
CA SER A 71 -1.10 0.34 9.79
C SER A 71 -0.42 -1.04 9.85
N THR A 72 0.13 -1.52 8.73
CA THR A 72 0.89 -2.79 8.68
C THR A 72 2.22 -2.72 9.40
N VAL A 73 2.87 -1.56 9.42
CA VAL A 73 4.13 -1.32 10.14
C VAL A 73 3.93 -1.39 11.66
N LEU A 74 2.73 -1.02 12.17
CA LEU A 74 2.39 -1.23 13.58
C LEU A 74 2.31 -2.71 13.94
N SER A 75 1.78 -3.52 13.02
CA SER A 75 1.69 -4.98 13.08
C SER A 75 1.03 -5.47 11.80
N VAL A 76 1.43 -6.64 11.28
CA VAL A 76 0.76 -7.25 10.13
C VAL A 76 -0.74 -7.45 10.37
N GLY A 77 -1.11 -7.87 11.59
CA GLY A 77 -2.53 -8.01 11.96
C GLY A 77 -3.27 -6.68 11.91
N SER A 78 -2.64 -5.59 12.37
CA SER A 78 -3.20 -4.24 12.27
C SER A 78 -3.41 -3.79 10.82
N GLY A 79 -2.42 -4.07 9.97
CA GLY A 79 -2.52 -3.86 8.53
C GLY A 79 -3.71 -4.57 7.90
N LEU A 80 -3.85 -5.87 8.22
CA LEU A 80 -4.93 -6.69 7.71
C LEU A 80 -6.30 -6.19 8.22
N THR A 81 -6.40 -5.80 9.50
CA THR A 81 -7.63 -5.23 10.05
C THR A 81 -7.98 -3.88 9.40
N ALA A 82 -7.00 -3.01 9.14
CA ALA A 82 -7.23 -1.74 8.46
C ALA A 82 -7.70 -1.96 7.01
N TYR A 83 -7.09 -2.92 6.32
CA TYR A 83 -7.44 -3.31 4.97
C TYR A 83 -8.89 -3.80 4.88
N PHE A 84 -9.30 -4.77 5.73
CA PHE A 84 -10.69 -5.26 5.74
C PHE A 84 -11.69 -4.18 6.18
N LEU A 85 -11.33 -3.34 7.14
CA LEU A 85 -12.18 -2.24 7.58
C LEU A 85 -12.37 -1.21 6.46
N ALA A 86 -11.32 -0.87 5.71
CA ALA A 86 -11.41 0.02 4.56
C ALA A 86 -12.31 -0.57 3.45
N ILE A 87 -12.21 -1.88 3.18
CA ILE A 87 -13.10 -2.59 2.25
C ILE A 87 -14.56 -2.48 2.72
N LEU A 88 -14.82 -2.74 4.00
CA LEU A 88 -16.16 -2.64 4.57
C LEU A 88 -16.72 -1.22 4.44
N LEU A 89 -15.90 -0.19 4.71
CA LEU A 89 -16.31 1.21 4.54
C LEU A 89 -16.58 1.56 3.08
N LEU A 90 -15.73 1.12 2.15
CA LEU A 90 -15.92 1.33 0.72
C LEU A 90 -17.19 0.66 0.19
N PHE A 91 -17.56 -0.51 0.73
CA PHE A 91 -18.82 -1.17 0.39
C PHE A 91 -20.03 -0.25 0.63
N PHE A 92 -20.02 0.53 1.72
CA PHE A 92 -21.10 1.47 2.04
C PHE A 92 -20.97 2.82 1.33
N ILE A 93 -19.74 3.34 1.16
CA ILE A 93 -19.51 4.69 0.65
C ILE A 93 -19.49 4.72 -0.88
N GLN A 94 -18.72 3.84 -1.50
CA GLN A 94 -18.45 3.87 -2.93
C GLN A 94 -18.16 2.44 -3.45
N PRO A 95 -19.21 1.63 -3.71
CA PRO A 95 -19.06 0.22 -4.08
C PRO A 95 -18.33 0.01 -5.40
N SER A 96 -18.23 1.03 -6.27
CA SER A 96 -17.45 0.94 -7.51
C SER A 96 -15.95 0.72 -7.26
N GLU A 97 -15.42 1.21 -6.15
CA GLU A 97 -14.01 1.08 -5.76
C GLU A 97 -13.74 -0.21 -4.98
N LEU A 98 -14.78 -0.97 -4.64
CA LEU A 98 -14.68 -2.20 -3.85
C LEU A 98 -13.87 -3.28 -4.57
N ILE A 99 -13.84 -3.28 -5.89
CA ILE A 99 -13.03 -4.22 -6.67
C ILE A 99 -11.63 -3.65 -6.90
N VAL A 100 -11.48 -2.34 -7.08
CA VAL A 100 -10.18 -1.73 -7.36
C VAL A 100 -9.27 -1.77 -6.13
N PHE A 101 -9.78 -1.36 -4.97
CA PHE A 101 -8.98 -1.22 -3.74
C PHE A 101 -8.32 -2.52 -3.26
N PRO A 102 -9.05 -3.64 -3.10
CA PRO A 102 -8.47 -4.87 -2.56
C PRO A 102 -7.37 -5.43 -3.44
N PHE A 103 -7.48 -5.23 -4.76
CA PHE A 103 -6.52 -5.81 -5.71
C PHE A 103 -5.39 -4.84 -6.08
N THR A 104 -5.54 -3.53 -5.87
CA THR A 104 -4.50 -2.55 -6.25
C THR A 104 -3.90 -1.83 -5.04
N THR A 105 -4.43 -0.66 -4.69
CA THR A 105 -3.89 0.26 -3.66
C THR A 105 -3.80 -0.39 -2.28
N GLY A 106 -4.84 -1.14 -1.87
CA GLY A 106 -4.86 -1.86 -0.60
C GLY A 106 -3.83 -2.98 -0.55
N LEU A 107 -3.76 -3.84 -1.58
CA LEU A 107 -2.81 -4.96 -1.64
C LEU A 107 -1.36 -4.46 -1.70
N LEU A 108 -1.10 -3.44 -2.50
CA LEU A 108 0.19 -2.78 -2.58
C LEU A 108 0.63 -2.26 -1.21
N GLY A 109 -0.28 -1.62 -0.47
CA GLY A 109 0.00 -1.12 0.88
C GLY A 109 0.36 -2.24 1.85
N LEU A 110 -0.37 -3.37 1.79
CA LEU A 110 -0.05 -4.57 2.56
C LEU A 110 1.32 -5.15 2.18
N GLY A 111 1.62 -5.26 0.88
CA GLY A 111 2.87 -5.82 0.36
C GLY A 111 4.10 -4.97 0.74
N ILE A 112 4.01 -3.65 0.54
CA ILE A 112 5.09 -2.73 0.93
C ILE A 112 5.33 -2.80 2.44
N GLY A 113 4.28 -2.64 3.24
CA GLY A 113 4.45 -2.49 4.67
C GLY A 113 4.84 -3.79 5.39
N SER A 114 4.33 -4.95 4.94
CA SER A 114 4.81 -6.25 5.43
C SER A 114 6.29 -6.49 5.07
N SER A 115 6.71 -6.15 3.85
CA SER A 115 8.11 -6.26 3.46
C SER A 115 9.01 -5.28 4.24
N LEU A 116 8.54 -4.08 4.53
CA LEU A 116 9.28 -3.13 5.38
C LEU A 116 9.43 -3.65 6.81
N LEU A 117 8.42 -4.34 7.33
CA LEU A 117 8.43 -4.91 8.69
C LEU A 117 9.42 -6.07 8.82
N TYR A 118 9.34 -7.05 7.91
CA TYR A 118 10.12 -8.30 8.00
C TYR A 118 11.50 -8.20 7.36
N LEU A 119 11.56 -7.69 6.12
CA LEU A 119 12.77 -7.73 5.30
C LEU A 119 13.62 -6.47 5.49
N LYS A 120 12.99 -5.37 5.94
CA LYS A 120 13.63 -4.10 6.34
C LYS A 120 14.58 -3.47 5.31
N ILE A 121 14.52 -3.95 4.07
CA ILE A 121 15.32 -3.52 2.92
C ILE A 121 14.39 -2.84 1.91
N ARG A 122 14.83 -1.70 1.37
CA ARG A 122 14.07 -0.88 0.42
C ARG A 122 13.74 -1.63 -0.86
N LEU A 123 14.73 -2.29 -1.44
CA LEU A 123 14.58 -3.05 -2.68
C LEU A 123 13.55 -4.17 -2.52
N SER A 124 13.52 -4.82 -1.37
CA SER A 124 12.53 -5.86 -1.09
C SER A 124 11.10 -5.30 -1.07
N ALA A 125 10.89 -4.17 -0.39
CA ALA A 125 9.57 -3.54 -0.33
C ALA A 125 9.08 -3.09 -1.70
N MET A 126 9.99 -2.60 -2.53
CA MET A 126 9.70 -2.28 -3.93
C MET A 126 9.31 -3.54 -4.72
N LEU A 127 10.08 -4.62 -4.64
CA LEU A 127 9.79 -5.84 -5.42
C LEU A 127 8.48 -6.51 -4.97
N VAL A 128 8.26 -6.66 -3.67
CA VAL A 128 7.03 -7.26 -3.13
C VAL A 128 5.80 -6.41 -3.47
N GLY A 129 5.91 -5.08 -3.33
CA GLY A 129 4.83 -4.16 -3.71
C GLY A 129 4.54 -4.20 -5.22
N SER A 130 5.58 -4.23 -6.05
CA SER A 130 5.45 -4.30 -7.51
C SER A 130 4.78 -5.59 -7.95
N PHE A 131 5.18 -6.73 -7.38
CA PHE A 131 4.57 -8.03 -7.66
C PHE A 131 3.10 -8.05 -7.22
N SER A 132 2.82 -7.52 -6.03
CA SER A 132 1.46 -7.40 -5.50
C SER A 132 0.56 -6.58 -6.42
N LEU A 133 1.00 -5.40 -6.85
CA LEU A 133 0.22 -4.54 -7.74
C LEU A 133 0.07 -5.15 -9.13
N TRP A 134 1.14 -5.70 -9.68
CA TRP A 134 1.12 -6.37 -10.98
C TRP A 134 0.15 -7.53 -10.99
N ALA A 135 0.24 -8.44 -10.01
CA ALA A 135 -0.68 -9.57 -9.87
C ALA A 135 -2.14 -9.10 -9.74
N GLY A 136 -2.36 -8.06 -8.94
CA GLY A 136 -3.66 -7.43 -8.77
C GLY A 136 -4.26 -6.87 -10.06
N ILE A 137 -3.49 -6.08 -10.81
CA ILE A 137 -3.94 -5.52 -12.09
C ILE A 137 -4.23 -6.63 -13.10
N LEU A 138 -3.38 -7.66 -13.19
CA LEU A 138 -3.62 -8.79 -14.09
C LEU A 138 -4.90 -9.55 -13.73
N LEU A 139 -5.16 -9.73 -12.44
CA LEU A 139 -6.36 -10.40 -11.96
C LEU A 139 -7.61 -9.57 -12.33
N LEU A 140 -7.56 -8.25 -12.15
CA LEU A 140 -8.64 -7.36 -12.56
C LEU A 140 -8.89 -7.39 -14.08
N LEU A 141 -7.84 -7.32 -14.90
CA LEU A 141 -7.96 -7.25 -16.36
C LEU A 141 -8.42 -8.57 -16.98
N TYR A 142 -7.87 -9.71 -16.54
CA TYR A 142 -8.08 -10.99 -17.21
C TYR A 142 -9.13 -11.88 -16.54
N VAL A 143 -9.26 -11.82 -15.20
CA VAL A 143 -10.23 -12.64 -14.45
C VAL A 143 -11.55 -11.88 -14.31
N PHE A 144 -11.52 -10.70 -13.69
CA PHE A 144 -12.72 -9.90 -13.48
C PHE A 144 -13.19 -9.13 -14.72
N ARG A 145 -12.37 -9.10 -15.79
CA ARG A 145 -12.64 -8.35 -17.02
C ARG A 145 -12.97 -6.87 -16.77
N PHE A 146 -12.40 -6.32 -15.69
CA PHE A 146 -12.62 -4.94 -15.29
C PHE A 146 -11.53 -4.05 -15.91
N PRO A 147 -11.87 -3.11 -16.82
CA PRO A 147 -10.89 -2.33 -17.56
C PRO A 147 -10.32 -1.17 -16.72
N VAL A 148 -9.47 -1.50 -15.75
CA VAL A 148 -8.83 -0.52 -14.84
C VAL A 148 -7.99 0.52 -15.61
N LEU A 149 -7.38 0.11 -16.72
CA LEU A 149 -6.51 0.97 -17.54
C LEU A 149 -7.28 1.70 -18.65
N GLY A 150 -8.61 1.66 -18.61
CA GLY A 150 -9.48 2.25 -19.61
C GLY A 150 -9.73 1.35 -20.83
N PRO A 151 -10.64 1.77 -21.73
CA PRO A 151 -11.11 0.95 -22.86
C PRO A 151 -10.06 0.74 -23.95
N ALA A 152 -8.94 1.49 -23.91
CA ALA A 152 -7.85 1.36 -24.88
C ALA A 152 -7.01 0.09 -24.69
N VAL A 153 -7.04 -0.53 -23.50
CA VAL A 153 -6.32 -1.77 -23.23
C VAL A 153 -7.26 -2.95 -23.50
N SER A 154 -6.99 -3.67 -24.57
CA SER A 154 -7.76 -4.84 -24.96
C SER A 154 -7.67 -5.94 -23.89
N SER A 155 -8.80 -6.56 -23.54
CA SER A 155 -8.89 -7.67 -22.57
C SER A 155 -8.35 -8.99 -23.14
N THR A 156 -7.65 -8.94 -24.26
CA THR A 156 -6.97 -10.08 -24.91
C THR A 156 -5.58 -10.24 -24.32
N PHE A 157 -5.18 -11.48 -24.06
CA PHE A 157 -3.83 -11.76 -23.55
C PHE A 157 -2.78 -11.25 -24.52
N ASN A 158 -2.03 -10.24 -24.08
CA ASN A 158 -0.92 -9.69 -24.84
C ASN A 158 0.31 -9.55 -23.91
N LEU A 159 1.39 -10.23 -24.30
CA LEU A 159 2.64 -10.25 -23.54
C LEU A 159 3.22 -8.83 -23.35
N SER A 160 3.08 -7.96 -24.36
CA SER A 160 3.54 -6.57 -24.30
C SER A 160 2.80 -5.78 -23.22
N THR A 161 1.47 -5.95 -23.11
CA THR A 161 0.67 -5.30 -22.06
C THR A 161 1.10 -5.78 -20.67
N ILE A 162 1.31 -7.09 -20.50
CA ILE A 162 1.75 -7.67 -19.22
C ILE A 162 3.11 -7.09 -18.78
N ALA A 163 4.05 -6.97 -19.72
CA ALA A 163 5.38 -6.41 -19.46
C ALA A 163 5.32 -4.92 -19.13
N ILE A 164 4.54 -4.13 -19.87
CA ILE A 164 4.36 -2.69 -19.61
C ILE A 164 3.73 -2.46 -18.22
N VAL A 165 2.70 -3.24 -17.85
CA VAL A 165 2.08 -3.15 -16.53
C VAL A 165 3.07 -3.51 -15.42
N TYR A 166 3.99 -4.45 -15.66
CA TYR A 166 5.04 -4.77 -14.69
C TYR A 166 6.02 -3.62 -14.50
N VAL A 167 6.49 -3.01 -15.59
CA VAL A 167 7.39 -1.85 -15.54
C VAL A 167 6.72 -0.67 -14.83
N PHE A 168 5.45 -0.41 -15.14
CA PHE A 168 4.65 0.59 -14.43
C PHE A 168 4.54 0.27 -12.94
N SER A 169 4.26 -0.98 -12.59
CA SER A 169 4.12 -1.41 -11.19
C SER A 169 5.41 -1.25 -10.40
N LEU A 170 6.57 -1.49 -11.04
CA LEU A 170 7.89 -1.22 -10.47
C LEU A 170 8.07 0.25 -10.12
N PHE A 171 7.85 1.14 -11.10
CA PHE A 171 7.98 2.57 -10.88
C PHE A 171 7.01 3.08 -9.80
N TYR A 172 5.77 2.63 -9.85
CA TYR A 172 4.73 3.02 -8.91
C TYR A 172 5.03 2.53 -7.48
N SER A 173 5.44 1.27 -7.32
CA SER A 173 5.80 0.75 -6.01
C SER A 173 7.02 1.47 -5.42
N TRP A 174 8.01 1.82 -6.25
CA TRP A 174 9.16 2.60 -5.80
C TRP A 174 8.76 3.95 -5.21
N LEU A 175 7.87 4.67 -5.90
CA LEU A 175 7.34 5.96 -5.45
C LEU A 175 6.64 5.83 -4.09
N TRP A 176 5.78 4.81 -3.91
CA TRP A 176 5.08 4.60 -2.64
C TRP A 176 5.97 4.12 -1.49
N VAL A 177 7.03 3.36 -1.78
CA VAL A 177 8.02 3.00 -0.76
C VAL A 177 8.72 4.26 -0.23
N GLU A 178 9.12 5.18 -1.10
CA GLU A 178 9.81 6.42 -0.69
C GLU A 178 8.88 7.35 0.10
N ILE A 179 7.64 7.54 -0.36
CA ILE A 179 6.62 8.33 0.35
C ILE A 179 6.32 7.72 1.72
N SER A 180 6.10 6.40 1.79
CA SER A 180 5.80 5.72 3.06
C SER A 180 6.95 5.85 4.04
N ARG A 181 8.21 5.76 3.56
CA ARG A 181 9.39 5.96 4.41
C ARG A 181 9.42 7.36 5.01
N TYR A 182 9.14 8.39 4.20
CA TYR A 182 9.08 9.77 4.69
C TYR A 182 8.08 9.92 5.84
N PHE A 183 6.87 9.34 5.72
CA PHE A 183 5.88 9.37 6.79
C PHE A 183 6.33 8.59 8.04
N ILE A 184 6.90 7.39 7.88
CA ILE A 184 7.39 6.58 9.01
C ILE A 184 8.46 7.34 9.79
N GLN A 185 9.43 7.97 9.09
CA GLN A 185 10.49 8.78 9.71
C GLN A 185 9.96 10.00 10.46
N LYS A 186 8.89 10.62 9.95
CA LYS A 186 8.28 11.76 10.60
C LYS A 186 7.52 11.34 11.86
N ILE A 187 6.82 10.22 11.81
CA ILE A 187 6.08 9.66 12.95
C ILE A 187 7.02 9.16 14.04
N SER A 188 8.13 8.48 13.68
CA SER A 188 9.10 7.98 14.66
C SER A 188 9.72 9.12 15.47
N LYS A 189 10.04 10.25 14.83
CA LYS A 189 10.58 11.46 15.49
C LYS A 189 9.61 12.18 16.42
N VAL A 190 8.29 12.03 16.20
CA VAL A 190 7.27 12.62 17.09
C VAL A 190 7.02 11.71 18.30
N ILE A 191 7.28 10.41 18.14
CA ILE A 191 7.07 9.40 19.17
C ILE A 191 8.31 9.21 20.07
N THR A 192 9.50 9.60 19.59
CA THR A 192 10.80 9.55 20.31
C THR A 192 11.09 10.91 20.92
#